data_AF-A0A932IYQ0-F1
#
_entry.id   AF-A0A932IYQ0-F1
#
_cell.length_a   1.000
_cell.length_b   1.000
_cell.length_c   1.000
_cell.angle_alpha   90.00
_cell.angle_beta   90.00
_cell.angle_gamma   90.00
#
_symmetry.space_group_name_H-M   'P 1'
#
loop_
_entity.id
_entity.type
_entity.pdbx_description
1 polymer ?
#
loop_
_entity_poly.entity_id
_entity_poly.type
_entity_poly.pdbx_seq_one_letter_code
_entity_poly.pdbx_strand_id
1 'polypeptide(L)'
;MVAPARVLISRTAADLLAELQSRHGPVMFHQSGGCCDGSSPMCYPVGDFIVGDRDVLLGLLDVTGEGQPDGVPVWISGPQFDAWKHTQLVIDLVPGRGGGFSLEAPEGKRFLSRGRAFTEEENQQLNASNPVTGSGYAAGERPPGPRGAVVAEAADACPIPAGRAAQIPG
;
A
#
# COMPACT_ATOMS: atom_id res chain seq x y z
N MET A 1 -15.64 4.97 16.49
CA MET A 1 -15.37 4.48 15.12
C MET A 1 -13.87 4.37 14.96
N VAL A 2 -13.38 3.33 14.29
CA VAL A 2 -11.94 3.08 14.10
C VAL A 2 -11.52 3.73 12.78
N ALA A 3 -10.35 4.36 12.74
CA ALA A 3 -9.83 4.96 11.52
C ALA A 3 -9.69 3.91 10.39
N PRO A 4 -9.94 4.30 9.12
CA PRO A 4 -9.80 3.38 8.00
C PRO A 4 -8.34 2.96 7.78
N ALA A 5 -8.12 1.79 7.17
CA ALA A 5 -6.79 1.40 6.73
C ALA A 5 -6.31 2.34 5.60
N ARG A 6 -5.04 2.76 5.65
CA ARG A 6 -4.47 3.63 4.60
C ARG A 6 -4.08 2.88 3.33
N VAL A 7 -3.84 1.59 3.46
CA VAL A 7 -3.43 0.71 2.36
C VAL A 7 -4.22 -0.59 2.41
N LEU A 8 -4.63 -1.07 1.23
CA LEU A 8 -5.29 -2.35 0.99
C LEU A 8 -4.50 -3.12 -0.08
N ILE A 9 -4.87 -4.36 -0.32
CA ILE A 9 -4.28 -5.19 -1.38
C ILE A 9 -5.38 -5.94 -2.14
N SER A 10 -5.27 -6.04 -3.46
CA SER A 10 -6.18 -6.88 -4.25
C SER A 10 -5.89 -8.36 -4.02
N ARG A 11 -6.86 -9.23 -4.29
CA ARG A 11 -6.70 -10.69 -4.14
C ARG A 11 -5.55 -11.22 -5.00
N THR A 12 -5.47 -10.81 -6.26
CA THR A 12 -4.42 -11.24 -7.18
C THR A 12 -3.03 -10.82 -6.73
N ALA A 13 -2.89 -9.61 -6.16
CA ALA A 13 -1.65 -9.15 -5.56
C ALA A 13 -1.31 -9.92 -4.29
N ALA A 14 -2.29 -10.22 -3.43
CA ALA A 14 -2.10 -11.00 -2.20
C ALA A 14 -1.65 -12.43 -2.50
N ASP A 15 -2.21 -13.08 -3.52
CA ASP A 15 -1.84 -14.43 -3.93
C ASP A 15 -0.36 -14.50 -4.36
N LEU A 16 0.06 -13.58 -5.24
CA LEU A 16 1.48 -13.49 -5.62
C LEU A 16 2.37 -13.16 -4.42
N LEU A 17 1.93 -12.27 -3.53
CA LEU A 17 2.70 -11.90 -2.35
C LEU A 17 2.92 -13.09 -1.41
N ALA A 18 1.97 -14.01 -1.31
CA ALA A 18 2.13 -15.25 -0.57
C ALA A 18 3.15 -16.19 -1.23
N GLU A 19 3.15 -16.31 -2.56
CA GLU A 19 4.17 -17.07 -3.31
C GLU A 19 5.57 -16.48 -3.14
N LEU A 20 5.69 -15.16 -3.13
CA LEU A 20 6.95 -14.46 -2.88
C LEU A 20 7.43 -14.70 -1.44
N GLN A 21 6.53 -14.64 -0.45
CA GLN A 21 6.87 -14.95 0.95
C GLN A 21 7.38 -16.39 1.12
N SER A 22 6.75 -17.36 0.46
CA SER A 22 7.19 -18.76 0.49
C SER A 22 8.62 -18.95 -0.04
N ARG A 23 9.04 -18.16 -1.02
CA ARG A 23 10.37 -18.27 -1.66
C ARG A 23 11.44 -17.44 -0.99
N HIS A 24 11.08 -16.27 -0.46
CA HIS A 24 12.03 -15.26 0.00
C HIS A 24 11.95 -14.98 1.50
N GLY A 25 11.00 -15.59 2.22
CA GLY A 25 10.71 -15.28 3.62
C GLY A 25 9.92 -13.99 3.78
N PRO A 26 10.00 -13.32 4.94
CA PRO A 26 9.29 -12.07 5.20
C PRO A 26 9.60 -11.00 4.17
N VAL A 27 8.57 -10.30 3.69
CA VAL A 27 8.69 -9.24 2.68
C VAL A 27 8.14 -7.90 3.19
N MET A 28 8.41 -6.84 2.45
CA MET A 28 7.90 -5.49 2.71
C MET A 28 7.67 -4.76 1.39
N PHE A 29 6.80 -3.77 1.42
CA PHE A 29 6.67 -2.80 0.34
C PHE A 29 7.31 -1.47 0.70
N HIS A 30 7.94 -0.83 -0.28
CA HIS A 30 8.20 0.60 -0.23
C HIS A 30 7.55 1.28 -1.45
N GLN A 31 6.65 2.21 -1.19
CA GLN A 31 5.99 3.04 -2.18
C GLN A 31 7.01 4.05 -2.73
N SER A 32 7.47 3.79 -3.95
CA SER A 32 8.42 4.67 -4.63
C SER A 32 7.71 5.88 -5.26
N GLY A 33 8.41 7.02 -5.28
CA GLY A 33 8.00 8.22 -6.01
C GLY A 33 8.83 8.32 -7.29
N GLY A 34 8.32 7.78 -8.39
CA GLY A 34 9.03 7.77 -9.68
C GLY A 34 8.71 8.99 -10.55
N CYS A 35 9.75 9.58 -11.15
CA CYS A 35 9.69 10.79 -12.00
C CYS A 35 9.21 10.54 -13.44
N CYS A 36 9.07 9.28 -13.90
CA CYS A 36 8.74 9.02 -15.31
C CYS A 36 7.62 7.99 -15.60
N ASP A 37 7.33 7.01 -14.72
CA ASP A 37 6.34 5.94 -15.03
C ASP A 37 5.27 5.74 -13.95
N GLY A 38 5.15 6.67 -12.99
CA GLY A 38 4.22 6.58 -11.88
C GLY A 38 4.80 5.87 -10.65
N SER A 39 4.18 6.14 -9.50
CA SER A 39 4.56 5.67 -8.18
C SER A 39 4.23 4.18 -8.01
N SER A 40 5.17 3.31 -8.39
CA SER A 40 4.99 1.86 -8.24
C SER A 40 5.38 1.40 -6.82
N PRO A 41 4.56 0.56 -6.17
CA PRO A 41 4.95 -0.08 -4.92
C PRO A 41 5.98 -1.17 -5.24
N MET A 42 7.13 -1.12 -4.59
CA MET A 42 8.23 -2.07 -4.81
C MET A 42 8.27 -3.07 -3.65
N CYS A 43 8.36 -4.37 -3.96
CA CYS A 43 8.38 -5.48 -3.01
C CYS A 43 9.81 -5.98 -2.78
N TYR A 44 10.23 -6.05 -1.52
CA TYR A 44 11.58 -6.45 -1.10
C TYR A 44 11.51 -7.48 0.03
N PRO A 45 12.53 -8.35 0.21
CA PRO A 45 12.73 -9.04 1.48
C PRO A 45 12.89 -8.03 2.63
N VAL A 46 12.41 -8.37 3.82
CA VAL A 46 12.63 -7.52 5.00
C VAL A 46 14.13 -7.40 5.28
N GLY A 47 14.63 -6.17 5.34
CA GLY A 47 16.04 -5.86 5.61
C GLY A 47 16.86 -5.51 4.36
N ASP A 48 16.41 -5.88 3.16
CA ASP A 48 17.10 -5.56 1.91
C ASP A 48 16.86 -4.11 1.46
N PHE A 49 15.76 -3.52 1.89
CA PHE A 49 15.49 -2.08 1.77
C PHE A 49 15.66 -1.40 3.13
N ILE A 50 16.48 -0.34 3.19
CA ILE A 50 16.68 0.46 4.40
C ILE A 50 15.53 1.45 4.54
N VAL A 51 14.64 1.22 5.50
CA VAL A 51 13.61 2.17 5.92
C VAL A 51 14.29 3.35 6.64
N GLY A 52 14.11 4.56 6.14
CA GLY A 52 14.63 5.76 6.76
C GLY A 52 13.81 6.21 7.98
N ASP A 53 14.43 6.97 8.88
CA ASP A 53 13.77 7.45 10.11
C ASP A 53 12.47 8.23 9.86
N ARG A 54 12.39 8.90 8.70
CA ARG A 54 11.24 9.71 8.28
C ARG A 54 10.31 9.01 7.30
N ASP A 55 10.59 7.76 6.93
CA ASP A 55 9.61 6.97 6.20
C ASP A 55 8.42 6.71 7.10
N VAL A 56 7.24 6.67 6.51
CA VAL A 56 5.98 6.50 7.19
C VAL A 56 5.45 5.11 6.90
N LEU A 57 5.05 4.38 7.94
CA LEU A 57 4.31 3.14 7.80
C LEU A 57 2.87 3.48 7.42
N LEU A 58 2.49 3.21 6.17
CA LEU A 58 1.11 3.36 5.72
C LEU A 58 0.19 2.35 6.39
N GLY A 59 0.67 1.12 6.56
CA GLY A 59 -0.07 0.07 7.24
C GLY A 59 0.58 -1.29 7.11
N LEU A 60 -0.06 -2.28 7.73
CA LEU A 60 0.30 -3.70 7.64
C LEU A 60 -0.79 -4.39 6.82
N LEU A 61 -0.45 -5.00 5.68
CA LEU A 61 -1.40 -5.78 4.90
C LEU A 61 -1.72 -7.09 5.60
N ASP A 62 -2.99 -7.51 5.53
CA ASP A 62 -3.47 -8.76 6.10
C ASP A 62 -3.18 -9.96 5.18
N VAL A 63 -1.92 -10.09 4.80
CA VAL A 63 -1.37 -11.24 4.08
C VAL A 63 -0.29 -11.81 4.97
N THR A 64 -0.56 -12.97 5.58
CA THR A 64 0.38 -13.63 6.47
C THR A 64 1.03 -14.80 5.77
N GLY A 65 2.36 -14.88 5.82
CA GLY A 65 3.14 -16.01 5.33
C GLY A 65 4.06 -16.57 6.42
N GLU A 66 4.79 -17.63 6.09
CA GLU A 66 5.80 -18.21 6.99
C GLU A 66 6.83 -17.14 7.39
N GLY A 67 7.00 -16.94 8.70
CA GLY A 67 7.92 -15.94 9.24
C GLY A 67 7.37 -14.51 9.34
N GLN A 68 6.14 -14.23 8.90
CA GLN A 68 5.54 -12.88 8.95
C GLN A 68 4.07 -12.87 9.42
N PRO A 69 3.79 -13.28 10.68
CA PRO A 69 2.42 -13.34 11.22
C PRO A 69 1.81 -11.94 11.48
N ASP A 70 2.65 -10.91 11.59
CA ASP A 70 2.23 -9.55 11.91
C ASP A 70 1.67 -8.78 10.69
N GLY A 71 1.75 -9.37 9.49
CA GLY A 71 1.34 -8.77 8.23
C GLY A 71 2.52 -8.11 7.49
N VAL A 72 2.28 -7.75 6.23
CA VAL A 72 3.32 -7.19 5.35
C VAL A 72 3.34 -5.67 5.47
N PRO A 73 4.44 -5.04 5.94
CA PRO A 73 4.51 -3.60 6.11
C PRO A 73 4.64 -2.88 4.76
N VAL A 74 3.92 -1.77 4.63
CA VAL A 74 3.98 -0.86 3.47
C VAL A 74 4.50 0.49 3.92
N TRP A 75 5.67 0.86 3.41
CA TRP A 75 6.35 2.12 3.71
C TRP A 75 6.18 3.12 2.59
N ILE A 76 6.26 4.40 2.91
CA ILE A 76 6.33 5.51 1.94
C ILE A 76 7.23 6.59 2.53
N SER A 77 7.95 7.35 1.70
CA SER A 77 8.77 8.45 2.24
C SER A 77 7.91 9.57 2.82
N GLY A 78 8.39 10.29 3.84
CA GLY A 78 7.67 11.40 4.47
C GLY A 78 7.11 12.45 3.48
N PRO A 79 7.90 12.98 2.52
CA PRO A 79 7.38 13.93 1.53
C PRO A 79 6.28 13.35 0.65
N GLN A 80 6.39 12.07 0.28
CA GLN A 80 5.33 11.39 -0.47
C GLN A 80 4.11 11.15 0.40
N PHE A 81 4.27 10.80 1.67
CA PHE A 81 3.15 10.70 2.61
C PHE A 81 2.39 12.02 2.67
N ASP A 82 3.06 13.15 2.82
CA ASP A 82 2.39 14.45 2.87
C ASP A 82 1.58 14.76 1.61
N ALA A 83 2.08 14.33 0.45
CA ALA A 83 1.38 14.48 -0.82
C ALA A 83 0.19 13.52 -0.98
N TRP A 84 0.22 12.33 -0.36
CA TRP A 84 -0.76 11.26 -0.58
C TRP A 84 -1.62 10.90 0.64
N LYS A 85 -1.43 11.54 1.81
CA LYS A 85 -2.10 11.18 3.08
C LYS A 85 -3.63 11.22 3.08
N HIS A 86 -4.23 11.88 2.08
CA HIS A 86 -5.66 11.98 1.85
C HIS A 86 -6.18 10.93 0.84
N THR A 87 -5.35 9.96 0.47
CA THR A 87 -5.65 8.89 -0.49
C THR A 87 -5.47 7.52 0.16
N GLN A 88 -6.48 6.66 0.04
CA GLN A 88 -6.36 5.23 0.30
C GLN A 88 -5.67 4.56 -0.87
N LEU A 89 -4.57 3.84 -0.59
CA LEU A 89 -3.86 3.08 -1.61
C LEU A 89 -4.37 1.64 -1.65
N VAL A 90 -4.41 1.09 -2.86
CA VAL A 90 -4.65 -0.34 -3.10
C VAL A 90 -3.47 -0.85 -3.90
N ILE A 91 -2.72 -1.78 -3.32
CA ILE A 91 -1.66 -2.51 -4.03
C ILE A 91 -2.35 -3.56 -4.89
N ASP A 92 -2.21 -3.42 -6.20
CA ASP A 92 -2.77 -4.31 -7.20
C ASP A 92 -1.65 -4.93 -8.04
N LEU A 93 -1.99 -5.87 -8.92
CA LEU A 93 -1.04 -6.63 -9.72
C LEU A 93 -1.47 -6.64 -11.18
N VAL A 94 -0.56 -6.28 -12.08
CA VAL A 94 -0.81 -6.28 -13.53
C VAL A 94 0.32 -6.96 -14.28
N PRO A 95 0.07 -7.54 -15.47
CA PRO A 95 1.15 -7.97 -16.36
C PRO A 95 2.05 -6.80 -16.75
N GLY A 96 3.35 -7.05 -16.84
CA GLY A 96 4.31 -6.03 -17.27
C GLY A 96 5.65 -6.17 -16.59
N ARG A 97 6.60 -5.34 -17.02
CA ARG A 97 7.93 -5.29 -16.42
C ARG A 97 7.86 -4.56 -15.08
N GLY A 98 8.10 -5.27 -13.98
CA GLY A 98 8.31 -4.68 -12.65
C GLY A 98 9.57 -3.82 -12.59
N GLY A 99 9.71 -3.02 -11.53
CA GLY A 99 10.96 -2.33 -11.25
C GLY A 99 12.08 -3.35 -11.06
N GLY A 100 13.27 -3.10 -11.61
CA GLY A 100 14.35 -4.11 -11.69
C GLY A 100 14.86 -4.68 -10.36
N PHE A 101 14.45 -4.09 -9.23
CA PHE A 101 14.79 -4.53 -7.88
C PHE A 101 13.61 -5.13 -7.11
N SER A 102 12.41 -5.17 -7.71
CA SER A 102 11.21 -5.70 -7.06
C SER A 102 11.13 -7.22 -7.25
N LEU A 103 10.72 -7.94 -6.21
CA LEU A 103 10.72 -9.41 -6.20
C LEU A 103 9.82 -10.05 -7.28
N GLU A 104 8.75 -9.38 -7.72
CA GLU A 104 7.87 -9.89 -8.77
C GLU A 104 8.40 -9.71 -10.19
N ALA A 105 9.48 -8.93 -10.38
CA ALA A 105 9.98 -8.60 -11.71
C ALA A 105 10.29 -9.83 -12.60
N PRO A 106 10.83 -10.95 -12.08
CA PRO A 106 11.05 -12.17 -12.87
C PRO A 106 9.76 -12.87 -13.32
N GLU A 107 8.60 -12.55 -12.72
CA GLU A 107 7.32 -13.21 -13.01
C GLU A 107 6.59 -12.61 -14.22
N GLY A 108 7.18 -11.60 -14.88
CA GLY A 108 6.52 -10.86 -15.96
C GLY A 108 5.30 -10.05 -15.48
N LYS A 109 5.24 -9.78 -14.18
CA LYS A 109 4.20 -8.98 -13.52
C LYS A 109 4.84 -7.76 -12.85
N ARG A 110 4.01 -6.81 -12.45
CA ARG A 110 4.40 -5.66 -11.63
C ARG A 110 3.29 -5.29 -10.66
N PHE A 111 3.66 -4.91 -9.45
CA PHE A 111 2.69 -4.29 -8.56
C PHE A 111 2.36 -2.86 -9.03
N LEU A 112 1.13 -2.43 -8.78
CA LEU A 112 0.58 -1.14 -9.18
C LEU A 112 -0.21 -0.55 -8.02
N SER A 113 0.05 0.71 -7.66
CA SER A 113 -0.76 1.41 -6.68
C SER A 113 -1.95 2.08 -7.37
N ARG A 114 -3.15 1.77 -6.89
CA ARG A 114 -4.38 2.51 -7.21
C ARG A 114 -4.79 3.36 -6.02
N GLY A 115 -5.53 4.43 -6.28
CA GLY A 115 -5.90 5.41 -5.26
C GLY A 115 -7.38 5.72 -5.26
N ARG A 116 -7.93 5.88 -4.05
CA ARG A 116 -9.23 6.53 -3.78
C ARG A 116 -9.01 7.69 -2.82
N ALA A 117 -9.66 8.83 -3.03
CA ALA A 117 -9.68 9.87 -2.01
C ALA A 117 -10.46 9.40 -0.77
N PHE A 118 -9.93 9.66 0.42
CA PHE A 118 -10.69 9.51 1.66
C PHE A 118 -11.84 10.51 1.72
N THR A 119 -12.95 10.15 2.39
CA THR A 119 -13.98 11.13 2.75
C THR A 119 -13.46 12.09 3.83
N GLU A 120 -14.19 13.17 4.08
CA GLU A 120 -13.85 14.12 5.12
C GLU A 120 -13.85 13.45 6.51
N GLU A 121 -14.83 12.60 6.79
CA GLU A 121 -14.92 11.84 8.05
C GLU A 121 -13.74 10.86 8.21
N GLU A 122 -13.35 10.19 7.12
CA GLU A 122 -12.19 9.30 7.09
C GLU A 122 -10.89 10.09 7.36
N ASN A 123 -10.72 11.25 6.74
CA ASN A 123 -9.58 12.13 7.00
C ASN A 123 -9.54 12.63 8.45
N GLN A 124 -10.69 13.00 9.03
CA GLN A 124 -10.77 13.43 10.43
C GLN A 124 -10.33 12.31 11.39
N GLN A 125 -10.76 11.08 11.15
CA GLN A 125 -10.34 9.92 11.95
C GLN A 125 -8.84 9.64 11.81
N LEU A 126 -8.33 9.72 10.58
CA LEU A 126 -6.91 9.52 10.27
C LEU A 126 -5.99 10.60 10.85
N ASN A 127 -6.48 11.83 10.97
CA ASN A 127 -5.75 12.96 11.54
C ASN A 127 -5.78 13.01 13.07
N ALA A 128 -6.60 12.16 13.72
CA ALA A 128 -6.68 12.07 15.18
C ALA A 128 -5.46 11.36 15.81
N SER A 129 -4.63 10.71 15.00
CA SER A 129 -3.41 10.02 15.43
C SER A 129 -2.25 10.34 14.51
N ASN A 130 -1.05 10.45 15.08
CA ASN A 130 0.16 10.58 14.27
C ASN A 130 0.50 9.25 13.58
N PRO A 131 0.96 9.28 12.33
CA PRO A 131 1.45 8.08 11.67
C PRO A 131 2.75 7.60 12.32
N VAL A 132 2.96 6.28 12.32
CA VAL A 132 4.21 5.66 12.79
C VAL A 132 5.30 5.91 11.76
N THR A 133 6.44 6.45 12.20
CA THR A 133 7.62 6.64 11.36
C THR A 133 8.58 5.45 11.45
N GLY A 134 9.57 5.38 10.56
CA GLY A 134 10.62 4.36 10.60
C GLY A 134 11.33 4.31 11.95
N SER A 135 11.66 5.47 12.51
CA SER A 135 12.26 5.57 13.85
C SER A 135 11.31 5.11 14.97
N GLY A 136 10.03 5.47 14.91
CA GLY A 136 9.03 5.03 15.88
C GLY A 136 8.82 3.50 15.82
N TYR A 137 8.73 2.94 14.62
CA TYR A 137 8.58 1.50 14.42
C TYR A 137 9.80 0.72 14.93
N ALA A 138 11.01 1.23 14.68
CA ALA A 138 12.24 0.67 15.23
C ALA A 138 12.28 0.73 16.77
N ALA A 139 11.69 1.76 17.37
CA ALA A 139 11.51 1.90 18.82
C ALA A 139 10.36 1.04 19.40
N GLY A 140 9.63 0.29 18.56
CA GLY A 140 8.57 -0.62 18.99
C GLY A 140 7.15 -0.07 18.84
N GLU A 141 6.97 1.14 18.30
CA GLU A 141 5.64 1.66 17.99
C GLU A 141 4.96 0.83 16.89
N ARG A 142 3.65 0.64 16.99
CA ARG A 142 2.85 -0.10 16.01
C ARG A 142 1.61 0.72 15.65
N PRO A 143 1.16 0.66 14.38
CA PRO A 143 0.13 1.56 13.89
C PRO A 143 -1.21 1.29 14.61
N PRO A 144 -1.90 2.33 15.08
CA PRO A 144 -3.23 2.18 15.65
C PRO A 144 -4.23 2.03 14.50
N GLY A 145 -4.70 0.81 14.23
CA GLY A 145 -5.71 0.60 13.20
C GLY A 145 -5.85 -0.85 12.73
N PRO A 146 -6.87 -1.13 11.91
CA PRO A 146 -7.02 -2.42 11.26
C PRO A 146 -5.88 -2.65 10.26
N ARG A 147 -5.56 -3.92 10.04
CA ARG A 147 -4.69 -4.31 8.92
C ARG A 147 -5.38 -3.97 7.59
N GLY A 148 -4.57 -3.73 6.57
CA GLY A 148 -5.02 -3.54 5.20
C GLY A 148 -5.63 -4.83 4.66
N ALA A 149 -6.95 -4.88 4.60
CA ALA A 149 -7.67 -6.08 4.17
C ALA A 149 -7.41 -6.42 2.69
N VAL A 150 -7.56 -7.71 2.36
CA VAL A 150 -7.60 -8.19 0.99
C VAL A 150 -8.97 -7.86 0.38
N VAL A 151 -9.00 -7.05 -0.66
CA VAL A 151 -10.21 -6.74 -1.44
C VAL A 151 -10.30 -7.63 -2.68
N ALA A 152 -11.51 -7.91 -3.17
CA ALA A 152 -11.69 -8.79 -4.32
C ALA A 152 -11.07 -8.17 -5.58
N GLU A 153 -11.51 -6.98 -5.96
CA GLU A 153 -10.89 -6.19 -7.03
C GLU A 153 -10.44 -4.82 -6.50
N ALA A 154 -9.42 -4.24 -7.13
CA ALA A 154 -8.98 -2.90 -6.74
C ALA A 154 -10.05 -1.82 -7.05
N ALA A 155 -10.97 -2.10 -7.98
CA ALA A 155 -12.14 -1.27 -8.24
C ALA A 155 -13.16 -1.28 -7.09
N ASP A 156 -13.20 -2.33 -6.27
CA ASP A 156 -14.14 -2.42 -5.13
C ASP A 156 -13.74 -1.47 -3.98
N ALA A 157 -12.47 -1.08 -3.92
CA ALA A 157 -12.01 -0.03 -3.03
C ALA A 157 -12.29 1.38 -3.60
N CYS A 158 -12.44 1.51 -4.92
CA CYS A 158 -12.70 2.75 -5.63
C CYS A 158 -14.09 2.72 -6.29
N PRO A 159 -15.21 2.94 -5.55
CA PRO A 159 -16.47 3.20 -6.21
C PRO A 159 -16.28 4.49 -7.04
N ILE A 160 -16.23 4.36 -8.36
CA ILE A 160 -16.27 5.52 -9.26
C ILE A 160 -17.54 6.29 -8.87
N PRO A 161 -17.44 7.56 -8.45
CA PRO A 161 -18.64 8.37 -8.24
C PRO A 161 -19.41 8.34 -9.56
N ALA A 162 -20.66 7.87 -9.55
CA ALA A 162 -21.51 7.89 -10.72
C ALA A 162 -21.55 9.33 -11.25
N GLY A 163 -20.75 9.61 -12.27
CA GLY A 163 -20.62 10.92 -12.86
C GLY A 163 -21.99 11.29 -13.40
N ARG A 164 -22.55 12.37 -12.85
CA ARG A 164 -23.74 13.05 -13.35
C ARG A 164 -23.56 13.25 -14.85
N ALA A 165 -24.25 12.44 -15.66
CA ALA A 165 -24.35 12.64 -17.09
C ALA A 165 -25.02 14.00 -17.30
N ALA A 166 -24.22 15.03 -17.58
CA ALA A 166 -24.73 16.28 -18.07
C ALA A 166 -25.31 16.01 -19.46
N GLN A 167 -26.64 16.03 -19.55
CA GLN A 167 -27.35 16.14 -20.82
C GLN A 167 -26.79 17.34 -21.59
N ILE A 168 -26.22 17.09 -22.75
CA ILE A 168 -25.97 18.12 -23.75
C ILE A 168 -27.31 18.34 -24.47
N PRO A 169 -27.93 19.54 -24.41
CA PRO A 169 -29.06 19.84 -25.26
C PRO A 169 -28.57 19.99 -26.70
N GLY A 170 -29.29 19.35 -27.63
CA GLY A 170 -29.08 19.51 -29.07
C GLY A 170 -29.66 20.79 -29.64
#